data_AF-A0A420DL85-F1
#
_entry.id   AF-A0A420DL85-F1
#
_cell.length_a   1.000
_cell.length_b   1.000
_cell.length_c   1.000
_cell.angle_alpha   90.00
_cell.angle_beta   90.00
_cell.angle_gamma   90.00
#
_symmetry.space_group_name_H-M   'P 1'
#
loop_
_entity.id
_entity.type
_entity.pdbx_description
1 polymer ?
#
loop_
_entity_poly.entity_id
_entity_poly.type
_entity_poly.pdbx_seq_one_letter_code
_entity_poly.pdbx_strand_id
1 'polypeptide(L)'
;MKTTFNLLKAIIITFLIIGCSGDDDSNSIGNTTFGTIQLSGLDTAIVGSTLVVGNIDPDGLDTTGTNSSVTLLDKNTTIENGEVVSTDFLNAFVIVAAQFTIGDNTTFNKAISMLIAKDGEEFSYVCSTPPSSSADNTDCGTGFSVDKVSKTIVFDDTTVINTDSGAILTMNGTINY
;
A
#
# COMPACT_ATOMS: atom_id res chain seq x y z
N MET A 1 62.70 -31.64 45.87
CA MET A 1 62.09 -32.33 47.03
C MET A 1 60.67 -31.80 47.21
N LYS A 2 59.70 -32.72 47.18
CA LYS A 2 58.33 -32.67 47.71
C LYS A 2 57.38 -31.55 47.27
N THR A 3 56.53 -31.96 46.34
CA THR A 3 55.08 -31.69 46.29
C THR A 3 54.41 -31.63 47.67
N THR A 4 53.48 -30.68 47.82
CA THR A 4 52.28 -30.87 48.64
C THR A 4 51.11 -30.09 48.03
N PHE A 5 50.24 -30.83 47.36
CA PHE A 5 48.83 -30.54 47.17
C PHE A 5 48.13 -30.43 48.53
N ASN A 6 47.18 -29.49 48.68
CA ASN A 6 46.05 -29.56 49.62
C ASN A 6 44.97 -28.59 49.11
N LEU A 7 43.90 -29.12 48.52
CA LEU A 7 42.59 -29.36 49.17
C LEU A 7 41.75 -28.10 49.38
N LEU A 8 40.92 -27.85 48.36
CA LEU A 8 39.47 -27.70 48.46
C LEU A 8 38.92 -26.76 49.55
N LYS A 9 38.55 -25.55 49.14
CA LYS A 9 37.29 -24.93 49.56
C LYS A 9 36.62 -24.30 48.34
N ALA A 10 35.62 -24.99 47.83
CA ALA A 10 34.68 -24.46 46.85
C ALA A 10 33.84 -23.38 47.54
N ILE A 11 33.90 -22.16 47.01
CA ILE A 11 32.93 -21.09 47.29
C ILE A 11 32.25 -20.82 45.94
N ILE A 12 31.09 -21.45 45.75
CA ILE A 12 30.20 -21.21 44.62
C ILE A 12 29.43 -19.93 44.96
N ILE A 13 29.84 -18.81 44.38
CA ILE A 13 29.05 -17.58 44.37
C ILE A 13 28.30 -17.56 43.04
N THR A 14 27.04 -17.97 43.11
CA THR A 14 26.08 -17.86 42.00
C THR A 14 25.75 -16.38 41.80
N PHE A 15 26.41 -15.72 40.85
CA PHE A 15 25.96 -14.44 40.31
C PHE A 15 25.02 -14.74 39.14
N LEU A 16 23.72 -14.57 39.39
CA LEU A 16 22.70 -14.41 38.36
C LEU A 16 22.93 -13.07 37.65
N ILE A 17 23.75 -13.08 36.59
CA ILE A 17 23.66 -12.02 35.58
C ILE A 17 22.48 -12.35 34.69
N ILE A 18 21.40 -11.63 34.97
CA ILE A 18 20.23 -11.45 34.12
C ILE A 18 20.73 -11.12 32.71
N GLY A 19 20.21 -11.85 31.73
CA GLY A 19 20.48 -11.62 30.33
C GLY A 19 19.97 -10.27 29.89
N CYS A 20 20.84 -9.50 29.25
CA CYS A 20 20.48 -8.73 28.09
C CYS A 20 21.16 -9.41 26.91
N SER A 21 20.49 -10.39 26.29
CA SER A 21 20.55 -10.44 24.83
C SER A 21 19.88 -9.15 24.40
N GLY A 22 20.69 -8.11 24.20
CA GLY A 22 20.31 -7.05 23.29
C GLY A 22 20.35 -7.69 21.93
N ASP A 23 19.27 -8.38 21.57
CA ASP A 23 19.00 -8.65 20.17
C ASP A 23 18.93 -7.27 19.53
N ASP A 24 19.84 -7.07 18.59
CA ASP A 24 19.84 -5.99 17.64
C ASP A 24 18.47 -5.98 16.95
N ASP A 25 17.51 -5.25 17.50
CA ASP A 25 16.37 -4.75 16.73
C ASP A 25 16.86 -3.59 15.87
N SER A 26 17.83 -3.88 15.00
CA SER A 26 17.93 -3.19 13.73
C SER A 26 16.56 -3.41 13.08
N ASN A 27 15.75 -2.35 13.07
CA ASN A 27 14.47 -2.32 12.39
C ASN A 27 14.76 -2.54 10.91
N SER A 28 14.86 -3.80 10.52
CA SER A 28 14.93 -4.24 9.14
C SER A 28 13.72 -3.60 8.49
N ILE A 29 13.97 -2.70 7.55
CA ILE A 29 13.00 -2.23 6.57
C ILE A 29 12.60 -3.49 5.79
N GLY A 30 11.69 -4.27 6.36
CA GLY A 30 11.13 -5.44 5.74
C GLY A 30 10.37 -4.94 4.52
N ASN A 31 10.61 -5.58 3.38
CA ASN A 31 9.83 -5.40 2.17
C ASN A 31 8.38 -5.81 2.47
N THR A 32 7.62 -4.92 3.11
CA THR A 32 6.24 -5.19 3.50
C THR A 32 5.41 -5.10 2.22
N THR A 33 4.92 -6.24 1.76
CA THR A 33 4.00 -6.31 0.62
C THR A 33 2.60 -6.54 1.17
N PHE A 34 1.70 -5.57 0.98
CA PHE A 34 0.31 -5.65 1.43
C PHE A 34 -0.60 -6.38 0.44
N GLY A 35 -0.14 -6.53 -0.80
CA GLY A 35 -0.81 -7.30 -1.84
C GLY A 35 -0.29 -6.98 -3.22
N THR A 36 -0.88 -7.62 -4.23
CA THR A 36 -0.58 -7.37 -5.65
C THR A 36 -1.88 -7.20 -6.40
N ILE A 37 -1.92 -6.16 -7.23
CA ILE A 37 -3.01 -5.86 -8.14
C ILE A 37 -2.54 -6.27 -9.54
N GLN A 38 -3.24 -7.22 -10.14
CA GLN A 38 -3.04 -7.60 -11.53
C GLN A 38 -3.79 -6.65 -12.44
N LEU A 39 -3.10 -6.16 -13.46
CA LEU A 39 -3.64 -5.30 -14.50
C LEU A 39 -3.80 -6.10 -15.79
N SER A 40 -4.89 -5.84 -16.49
CA SER A 40 -5.10 -6.28 -17.88
C SER A 40 -5.72 -5.14 -18.68
N GLY A 41 -5.47 -5.10 -19.98
CA GLY A 41 -5.91 -4.00 -20.86
C GLY A 41 -4.80 -3.51 -21.77
N LEU A 42 -5.13 -2.57 -22.67
CA LEU A 42 -4.21 -2.12 -23.71
C LEU A 42 -2.96 -1.44 -23.13
N ASP A 43 -3.13 -0.64 -22.09
CA ASP A 43 -2.03 0.12 -21.48
C ASP A 43 -1.03 -0.75 -20.72
N THR A 44 -1.34 -2.02 -20.44
CA THR A 44 -0.41 -2.92 -19.72
C THR A 44 0.89 -3.20 -20.49
N ALA A 45 0.89 -2.99 -21.81
CA ALA A 45 2.11 -3.03 -22.61
C ALA A 45 3.08 -1.86 -22.28
N ILE A 46 2.56 -0.79 -21.69
CA ILE A 46 3.29 0.43 -21.32
C ILE A 46 3.56 0.40 -19.80
N VAL A 47 2.51 0.38 -18.98
CA VAL A 47 2.61 0.53 -17.52
C VAL A 47 2.97 -0.77 -16.78
N GLY A 48 2.95 -1.90 -17.49
CA GLY A 48 3.13 -3.24 -16.92
C GLY A 48 1.81 -3.90 -16.50
N SER A 49 1.89 -5.15 -16.08
CA SER A 49 0.72 -5.98 -15.75
C SER A 49 0.49 -6.19 -14.25
N THR A 50 1.33 -5.61 -13.39
CA THR A 50 1.29 -5.86 -11.94
C THR A 50 1.66 -4.60 -11.15
N LEU A 51 0.88 -4.26 -10.13
CA LEU A 51 1.22 -3.25 -9.13
C LEU A 51 1.36 -3.91 -7.76
N VAL A 52 2.53 -3.78 -7.14
CA VAL A 52 2.81 -4.36 -5.82
C VAL A 52 2.70 -3.27 -4.77
N VAL A 53 1.72 -3.40 -3.88
CA VAL A 53 1.45 -2.41 -2.83
C VAL A 53 2.44 -2.60 -1.69
N GLY A 54 3.27 -1.56 -1.48
CA GLY A 54 4.34 -1.57 -0.49
C GLY A 54 4.09 -0.63 0.69
N ASN A 55 3.30 0.44 0.51
CA ASN A 55 2.91 1.36 1.57
C ASN A 55 1.42 1.72 1.45
N ILE A 56 0.81 2.07 2.58
CA ILE A 56 -0.62 2.42 2.66
C ILE A 56 -0.80 3.60 3.62
N ASP A 57 -1.56 4.61 3.17
CA ASP A 57 -2.16 5.62 4.05
C ASP A 57 -3.65 5.24 4.25
N PRO A 58 -4.01 4.70 5.43
CA PRO A 58 -5.34 4.17 5.68
C PRO A 58 -6.39 5.25 5.90
N ASP A 59 -6.00 6.49 6.25
CA ASP A 59 -6.94 7.56 6.54
C ASP A 59 -7.19 8.43 5.33
N GLY A 60 -6.18 8.65 4.48
CA GLY A 60 -6.29 9.34 3.19
C GLY A 60 -6.70 10.81 3.28
N LEU A 61 -7.03 11.31 4.47
CA LEU A 61 -7.59 12.65 4.67
C LEU A 61 -6.63 13.76 4.26
N ASP A 62 -5.37 13.65 4.68
CA ASP A 62 -4.37 14.70 4.43
C ASP A 62 -4.05 14.83 2.94
N THR A 63 -4.21 13.74 2.17
CA THR A 63 -3.90 13.68 0.74
C THR A 63 -5.14 13.88 -0.15
N THR A 64 -6.33 13.53 0.32
CA THR A 64 -7.56 13.49 -0.51
C THR A 64 -8.67 14.41 0.00
N GLY A 65 -8.55 14.95 1.21
CA GLY A 65 -9.60 15.73 1.86
C GLY A 65 -10.80 14.92 2.35
N THR A 66 -10.72 13.58 2.34
CA THR A 66 -11.78 12.70 2.85
C THR A 66 -11.23 11.52 3.67
N ASN A 67 -11.95 11.15 4.73
CA ASN A 67 -11.69 9.94 5.53
C ASN A 67 -12.29 8.66 4.91
N SER A 68 -12.99 8.77 3.78
CA SER A 68 -13.63 7.61 3.12
C SER A 68 -12.71 6.94 2.10
N SER A 69 -11.45 7.35 2.05
CA SER A 69 -10.43 6.84 1.15
C SER A 69 -9.33 6.08 1.89
N VAL A 70 -8.59 5.29 1.12
CA VAL A 70 -7.33 4.66 1.46
C VAL A 70 -6.41 4.88 0.28
N THR A 71 -5.18 5.31 0.54
CA THR A 71 -4.17 5.52 -0.50
C THR A 71 -3.19 4.36 -0.49
N LEU A 72 -3.06 3.67 -1.62
CA LEU A 72 -2.12 2.59 -1.85
C LEU A 72 -0.94 3.10 -2.66
N LEU A 73 0.26 2.73 -2.24
CA LEU A 73 1.52 3.23 -2.80
C LEU A 73 2.46 2.07 -3.08
N ASP A 74 3.35 2.25 -4.04
CA ASP A 74 4.48 1.35 -4.21
C ASP A 74 5.46 1.46 -3.01
N LYS A 75 6.42 0.53 -2.94
CA LYS A 75 7.37 0.43 -1.81
C LYS A 75 8.29 1.66 -1.64
N ASN A 76 8.52 2.43 -2.70
CA ASN A 76 9.43 3.57 -2.72
C ASN A 76 8.68 4.90 -2.52
N THR A 77 7.36 4.86 -2.37
CA THR A 77 6.49 6.03 -2.24
C THR A 77 5.76 6.00 -0.90
N THR A 78 5.79 7.11 -0.18
CA THR A 78 5.20 7.31 1.15
C THR A 78 4.39 8.61 1.20
N ILE A 79 3.61 8.79 2.26
CA ILE A 79 3.01 10.09 2.60
C ILE A 79 3.77 10.68 3.79
N GLU A 80 4.29 11.89 3.62
CA GLU A 80 4.97 12.65 4.68
C GLU A 80 4.34 14.02 4.81
N ASN A 81 3.83 14.36 5.99
CA ASN A 81 3.14 15.64 6.25
C ASN A 81 1.99 15.94 5.26
N GLY A 82 1.28 14.91 4.81
CA GLY A 82 0.19 15.04 3.83
C GLY A 82 0.63 15.15 2.36
N GLU A 83 1.93 15.07 2.08
CA GLU A 83 2.47 15.11 0.73
C GLU A 83 2.98 13.74 0.29
N VAL A 84 2.80 13.43 -1.00
CA VAL A 84 3.38 12.22 -1.61
C VAL A 84 4.88 12.42 -1.79
N VAL A 85 5.68 11.55 -1.21
CA VAL A 85 7.14 11.55 -1.33
C VAL A 85 7.59 10.23 -1.94
N SER A 86 8.33 10.28 -3.04
CA SER A 86 8.89 9.08 -3.68
C SER A 86 10.40 9.17 -3.82
N THR A 87 11.08 8.04 -3.65
CA THR A 87 12.52 7.94 -3.99
C THR A 87 12.76 7.45 -5.42
N ASP A 88 11.70 7.08 -6.15
CA ASP A 88 11.76 6.60 -7.54
C ASP A 88 10.60 7.17 -8.37
N PHE A 89 10.67 8.46 -8.69
CA PHE A 89 9.67 9.14 -9.53
C PHE A 89 9.57 8.60 -10.96
N LEU A 90 10.53 7.77 -11.40
CA LEU A 90 10.48 7.17 -12.73
C LEU A 90 9.56 5.96 -12.75
N ASN A 91 9.44 5.23 -11.64
CA ASN A 91 8.66 4.00 -11.53
C ASN A 91 7.92 3.96 -10.19
N ALA A 92 6.81 4.69 -10.12
CA ALA A 92 6.00 4.82 -8.92
C ALA A 92 4.51 4.64 -9.25
N PHE A 93 3.70 4.35 -8.25
CA PHE A 93 2.25 4.50 -8.40
C PHE A 93 1.59 5.00 -7.11
N VAL A 94 0.47 5.69 -7.30
CA VAL A 94 -0.44 6.14 -6.24
C VAL A 94 -1.84 5.75 -6.64
N ILE A 95 -2.56 5.01 -5.78
CA ILE A 95 -3.96 4.66 -5.98
C ILE A 95 -4.76 5.16 -4.79
N VAL A 96 -5.62 6.13 -5.02
CA VAL A 96 -6.64 6.54 -4.05
C VAL A 96 -7.90 5.73 -4.30
N ALA A 97 -8.24 4.84 -3.37
CA ALA A 97 -9.42 4.00 -3.43
C ALA A 97 -10.44 4.48 -2.38
N ALA A 98 -11.63 4.87 -2.81
CA ALA A 98 -12.66 5.40 -1.93
C ALA A 98 -13.98 4.64 -2.06
N GLN A 99 -14.61 4.39 -0.92
CA GLN A 99 -15.99 3.91 -0.85
C GLN A 99 -16.76 4.78 0.13
N PHE A 100 -17.78 5.44 -0.39
CA PHE A 100 -18.55 6.43 0.33
C PHE A 100 -19.81 5.83 0.95
N THR A 101 -20.23 6.42 2.05
CA THR A 101 -21.46 6.09 2.76
C THR A 101 -22.43 7.26 2.72
N ILE A 102 -23.66 7.05 3.21
CA ILE A 102 -24.72 8.08 3.25
C ILE A 102 -24.24 9.36 3.99
N GLY A 103 -23.25 9.27 4.89
CA GLY A 103 -22.71 10.42 5.63
C GLY A 103 -21.76 11.33 4.83
N ASP A 104 -21.29 10.91 3.66
CA ASP A 104 -20.19 11.56 2.95
C ASP A 104 -20.62 12.69 1.98
N ASN A 105 -21.92 13.01 1.93
CA ASN A 105 -22.48 14.10 1.13
C ASN A 105 -22.05 14.10 -0.36
N THR A 106 -21.90 12.91 -0.95
CA THR A 106 -21.53 12.70 -2.35
C THR A 106 -22.60 11.90 -3.08
N THR A 107 -22.70 12.10 -4.40
CA THR A 107 -23.57 11.31 -5.29
C THR A 107 -22.91 10.02 -5.79
N PHE A 108 -21.63 9.82 -5.48
CA PHE A 108 -20.86 8.63 -5.85
C PHE A 108 -20.80 7.66 -4.67
N ASN A 109 -20.95 6.37 -4.95
CA ASN A 109 -20.79 5.28 -3.98
C ASN A 109 -19.33 4.87 -3.84
N LYS A 110 -18.57 4.91 -4.94
CA LYS A 110 -17.19 4.43 -5.02
C LYS A 110 -16.42 5.27 -6.03
N ALA A 111 -15.12 5.43 -5.82
CA ALA A 111 -14.23 6.07 -6.78
C ALA A 111 -12.81 5.52 -6.66
N ILE A 112 -12.10 5.51 -7.78
CA ILE A 112 -10.66 5.31 -7.83
C ILE A 112 -10.05 6.48 -8.61
N SER A 113 -8.94 7.02 -8.08
CA SER A 113 -8.03 7.87 -8.81
C SER A 113 -6.64 7.26 -8.70
N MET A 114 -5.99 7.00 -9.84
CA MET A 114 -4.73 6.30 -9.91
C MET A 114 -3.76 7.05 -10.82
N LEU A 115 -2.53 7.19 -10.35
CA LEU A 115 -1.39 7.66 -11.13
C LEU A 115 -0.37 6.53 -11.21
N ILE A 116 0.10 6.21 -12.40
CA ILE A 116 1.25 5.32 -12.60
C ILE A 116 2.32 6.12 -13.33
N ALA A 117 3.49 6.27 -12.72
CA ALA A 117 4.69 6.78 -13.38
C ALA A 117 5.50 5.60 -13.91
N LYS A 118 5.83 5.62 -15.20
CA LYS A 118 6.64 4.59 -15.86
C LYS A 118 7.68 5.24 -16.76
N ASP A 119 8.95 4.96 -16.48
CA ASP A 119 10.11 5.57 -17.16
C ASP A 119 10.05 7.11 -17.21
N GLY A 120 9.42 7.71 -16.19
CA GLY A 120 9.25 9.17 -16.06
C GLY A 120 8.05 9.76 -16.81
N GLU A 121 7.23 8.93 -17.47
CA GLU A 121 5.95 9.34 -18.05
C GLU A 121 4.80 8.99 -17.10
N GLU A 122 3.83 9.90 -16.95
CA GLU A 122 2.71 9.77 -16.02
C GLU A 122 1.43 9.35 -16.76
N PHE A 123 0.75 8.34 -16.21
CA PHE A 123 -0.50 7.81 -16.74
C PHE A 123 -1.58 7.91 -15.66
N SER A 124 -2.60 8.72 -15.93
CA SER A 124 -3.70 8.97 -15.00
C SER A 124 -4.93 8.14 -15.35
N TYR A 125 -5.49 7.47 -14.34
CA TYR A 125 -6.64 6.61 -14.49
C TYR A 125 -7.70 6.93 -13.43
N VAL A 126 -8.97 6.83 -13.81
CA VAL A 126 -10.08 7.11 -12.90
C VAL A 126 -11.26 6.15 -13.09
N CYS A 127 -12.09 6.01 -12.07
CA CYS A 127 -13.45 5.49 -12.19
C CYS A 127 -14.34 6.06 -11.08
N SER A 128 -15.65 6.01 -11.27
CA SER A 128 -16.62 6.20 -10.19
C SER A 128 -17.87 5.35 -10.39
N THR A 129 -18.58 5.02 -9.32
CA THR A 129 -19.88 4.35 -9.39
C THR A 129 -20.95 5.21 -8.71
N PRO A 130 -22.01 5.66 -9.42
CA PRO A 130 -22.17 5.55 -10.87
C PRO A 130 -21.06 6.34 -11.62
N PRO A 131 -20.79 6.02 -12.89
CA PRO A 131 -19.88 6.82 -13.70
C PRO A 131 -20.41 8.25 -13.79
N SER A 132 -19.52 9.23 -13.66
CA SER A 132 -19.91 10.63 -13.84
C SER A 132 -20.18 10.94 -15.32
N SER A 133 -20.83 12.08 -15.59
CA SER A 133 -21.14 12.51 -16.97
C SER A 133 -19.93 13.02 -17.78
N SER A 134 -18.72 13.06 -17.23
CA SER A 134 -17.52 13.39 -18.01
C SER A 134 -17.14 12.24 -18.95
N ALA A 135 -16.63 12.57 -20.14
CA ALA A 135 -16.27 11.59 -21.17
C ALA A 135 -15.24 10.55 -20.68
N ASP A 136 -14.41 10.94 -19.70
CA ASP A 136 -13.28 10.16 -19.22
C ASP A 136 -13.58 9.48 -17.89
N ASN A 137 -14.83 9.06 -17.63
CA ASN A 137 -15.19 8.36 -16.41
C ASN A 137 -15.95 7.06 -16.69
N THR A 138 -15.34 5.95 -16.27
CA THR A 138 -15.92 4.59 -16.35
C THR A 138 -16.51 4.18 -15.01
N ASP A 139 -17.44 3.21 -15.01
CA ASP A 139 -17.90 2.59 -13.77
C ASP A 139 -16.75 1.82 -13.13
N CYS A 140 -16.59 1.87 -11.80
CA CYS A 140 -15.60 1.04 -11.11
C CYS A 140 -15.95 -0.46 -11.11
N GLY A 141 -17.17 -0.82 -11.53
CA GLY A 141 -17.67 -2.18 -11.45
C GLY A 141 -18.23 -2.53 -10.08
N THR A 142 -18.95 -3.64 -10.01
CA THR A 142 -19.61 -4.10 -8.78
C THR A 142 -18.66 -4.79 -7.80
N GLY A 143 -17.55 -5.34 -8.31
CA GLY A 143 -16.56 -6.11 -7.53
C GLY A 143 -15.54 -5.26 -6.75
N PHE A 144 -15.45 -3.95 -7.02
CA PHE A 144 -14.62 -3.04 -6.24
C PHE A 144 -15.18 -2.83 -4.83
N SER A 145 -14.39 -2.91 -3.76
CA SER A 145 -14.82 -2.48 -2.42
C SER A 145 -13.67 -2.04 -1.53
N VAL A 146 -13.97 -1.13 -0.60
CA VAL A 146 -13.06 -0.67 0.46
C VAL A 146 -13.76 -0.88 1.80
N ASP A 147 -13.19 -1.72 2.66
CA ASP A 147 -13.63 -1.92 4.03
C ASP A 147 -12.50 -1.51 5.00
N LYS A 148 -12.67 -0.35 5.62
CA LYS A 148 -11.71 0.19 6.59
C LYS A 148 -11.80 -0.46 7.98
N VAL A 149 -12.85 -1.24 8.26
CA VAL A 149 -13.01 -1.96 9.53
C VAL A 149 -12.29 -3.30 9.46
N SER A 150 -12.52 -4.08 8.39
CA SER A 150 -11.76 -5.32 8.15
C SER A 150 -10.38 -5.08 7.55
N LYS A 151 -10.10 -3.83 7.14
CA LYS A 151 -8.86 -3.38 6.48
C LYS A 151 -8.54 -4.18 5.23
N THR A 152 -9.56 -4.31 4.39
CA THR A 152 -9.46 -5.03 3.12
C THR A 152 -9.94 -4.15 1.99
N ILE A 153 -9.19 -4.15 0.89
CA ILE A 153 -9.62 -3.57 -0.39
C ILE A 153 -9.66 -4.70 -1.41
N VAL A 154 -10.77 -4.81 -2.12
CA VAL A 154 -10.96 -5.81 -3.17
C VAL A 154 -11.12 -5.10 -4.50
N PHE A 155 -10.30 -5.52 -5.46
CA PHE A 155 -10.47 -5.25 -6.88
C PHE A 155 -10.88 -6.58 -7.52
N ASP A 156 -12.12 -6.68 -7.98
CA ASP A 156 -12.64 -7.85 -8.69
C ASP A 156 -13.29 -7.34 -9.97
N ASP A 157 -12.64 -7.62 -11.10
CA ASP A 157 -12.92 -7.05 -12.42
C ASP A 157 -13.22 -5.55 -12.39
N THR A 158 -12.44 -4.82 -11.59
CA THR A 158 -12.59 -3.38 -11.39
C THR A 158 -12.02 -2.62 -12.58
N THR A 159 -12.78 -1.73 -13.20
CA THR A 159 -12.31 -0.98 -14.39
C THR A 159 -11.95 0.45 -14.06
N VAL A 160 -10.85 0.92 -14.64
CA VAL A 160 -10.43 2.33 -14.62
C VAL A 160 -10.09 2.78 -16.04
N ILE A 161 -10.36 4.04 -16.38
CA ILE A 161 -10.12 4.61 -17.70
C ILE A 161 -8.97 5.60 -17.64
N ASN A 162 -8.06 5.50 -18.62
CA ASN A 162 -6.99 6.46 -18.83
C ASN A 162 -7.60 7.80 -19.26
N THR A 163 -7.28 8.88 -18.55
CA THR A 163 -7.90 10.20 -18.80
C THR A 163 -7.44 10.87 -20.09
N ASP A 164 -6.30 10.45 -20.64
CA ASP A 164 -5.74 11.02 -21.86
C ASP A 164 -6.08 10.18 -23.10
N SER A 165 -5.99 8.85 -22.99
CA SER A 165 -6.16 7.93 -24.12
C SER A 165 -7.55 7.29 -24.20
N GLY A 166 -8.31 7.30 -23.11
CA GLY A 166 -9.58 6.56 -22.97
C GLY A 166 -9.40 5.04 -22.90
N ALA A 167 -8.17 4.52 -22.82
CA ALA A 167 -7.92 3.10 -22.68
C ALA A 167 -8.38 2.58 -21.31
N ILE A 168 -8.94 1.37 -21.28
CA ILE A 168 -9.41 0.73 -20.05
C ILE A 168 -8.35 -0.22 -19.51
N LEU A 169 -8.11 -0.13 -18.20
CA LEU A 169 -7.47 -1.17 -17.41
C LEU A 169 -8.50 -1.89 -16.54
N THR A 170 -8.39 -3.20 -16.47
CA THR A 170 -9.09 -4.04 -15.50
C THR A 170 -8.12 -4.48 -14.41
N MET A 171 -8.50 -4.23 -13.16
CA MET A 171 -7.74 -4.44 -11.94
C MET A 171 -8.34 -5.61 -11.16
N ASN A 172 -7.47 -6.54 -10.76
CA ASN A 172 -7.83 -7.73 -9.98
C ASN A 172 -6.84 -7.95 -8.84
N GLY A 173 -7.31 -8.05 -7.60
CA GLY A 173 -6.47 -8.28 -6.43
C GLY A 173 -7.15 -7.97 -5.11
N THR A 174 -6.53 -8.40 -4.02
CA THR A 174 -6.98 -8.09 -2.66
C THR A 174 -5.81 -7.54 -1.86
N ILE A 175 -6.02 -6.41 -1.20
CA ILE A 175 -5.05 -5.75 -0.33
C ILE A 175 -5.54 -5.85 1.11
N ASN A 176 -4.69 -6.31 2.02
CA ASN A 176 -4.97 -6.38 3.46
C ASN A 176 -3.95 -5.53 4.22
N TYR A 177 -4.41 -4.70 5.16
CA TYR A 177 -3.56 -3.72 5.87
C TYR A 177 -3.93 -3.51 7.35
#